data_AF-A0A1F7YZB1-F1
#
_entry.id   AF-A0A1F7YZB1-F1
#
_cell.length_a   1.000
_cell.length_b   1.000
_cell.length_c   1.000
_cell.angle_alpha   90.00
_cell.angle_beta   90.00
_cell.angle_gamma   90.00
#
_symmetry.space_group_name_H-M   'P 1'
#
loop_
_entity.id
_entity.type
_entity.pdbx_description
1 polymer ?
#
loop_
_entity_poly.entity_id
_entity_poly.type
_entity_poly.pdbx_seq_one_letter_code
_entity_poly.pdbx_strand_id
1 'polypeptide(L)' 'MPKNASVLIDIGKGLSLMVGLPRIPQWNSKERPKKPKRGTFGFNIKTNSLEYWDGSAWYGATMDTA' A
#
# COMPACT_ATOMS: atom_id res chain seq x y z
N MET A 1 -1.21 20.30 -10.84
CA MET A 1 -1.07 19.20 -9.85
C MET A 1 -2.19 18.19 -10.11
N PRO A 2 -1.91 16.88 -10.21
CA PRO A 2 -2.96 15.88 -10.44
C PRO A 2 -3.94 15.88 -9.26
N LYS A 3 -5.24 15.95 -9.56
CA LYS A 3 -6.30 16.30 -8.61
C LYS A 3 -6.56 15.29 -7.46
N ASN A 4 -5.81 14.19 -7.38
CA ASN A 4 -6.05 13.08 -6.43
C ASN A 4 -4.75 12.37 -6.00
N ALA A 5 -3.61 13.06 -6.02
CA ALA A 5 -2.34 12.47 -5.58
C ALA A 5 -1.98 12.97 -4.18
N SER A 6 -1.59 12.05 -3.30
CA SER A 6 -0.94 12.39 -2.03
C SER A 6 0.35 13.15 -2.30
N VAL A 7 0.55 14.25 -1.58
CA VAL A 7 1.81 15.02 -1.64
C VAL A 7 2.66 14.59 -0.46
N LEU A 8 3.84 14.06 -0.73
CA LEU A 8 4.86 13.86 0.29
C LEU A 8 5.64 15.16 0.44
N ILE A 9 5.51 15.77 1.61
CA ILE A 9 6.26 16.97 1.99
C ILE A 9 7.41 16.50 2.88
N ASP A 10 8.64 16.65 2.42
CA ASP A 10 9.83 16.48 3.26
C ASP A 10 9.83 17.57 4.35
N ILE A 11 9.91 17.16 5.61
CA ILE A 11 9.95 18.07 6.77
C ILE A 11 11.30 18.02 7.50
N GLY A 12 12.32 17.41 6.88
CA GLY A 12 13.68 17.31 7.36
C GLY A 12 13.95 16.08 8.23
N LYS A 13 15.24 15.78 8.46
CA LYS A 13 15.73 14.67 9.30
C LYS A 13 15.18 13.29 8.89
N GLY A 14 14.87 13.10 7.62
CA GLY A 14 14.30 11.86 7.09
C GLY A 14 12.81 11.67 7.42
N LEU A 15 12.14 12.70 7.92
CA LEU A 15 10.70 12.69 8.17
C LEU A 15 9.96 13.29 6.97
N SER A 16 8.81 12.71 6.65
CA SER A 16 7.92 13.25 5.62
C SER A 16 6.49 13.27 6.13
N LEU A 17 5.76 14.35 5.81
CA LEU A 17 4.33 14.48 6.03
C LEU A 17 3.60 14.15 4.73
N MET A 18 2.69 13.19 4.79
CA MET A 18 1.79 12.91 3.68
C MET A 18 0.55 13.79 3.81
N VAL A 19 0.33 14.68 2.85
CA VAL A 19 -0.82 15.60 2.80
C VAL A 19 -1.80 15.14 1.72
N GLY A 20 -3.09 15.06 2.09
CA GLY A 20 -4.19 14.49 1.29
C GLY A 20 -4.60 13.11 1.79
N LEU A 21 -5.88 12.72 1.63
CA LEU A 21 -6.45 11.42 2.06
C LEU A 21 -5.82 10.26 1.27
N PRO A 22 -4.77 9.62 1.78
CA PRO A 22 -4.09 8.57 1.05
C PRO A 22 -4.90 7.30 1.25
N ARG A 23 -5.53 6.83 0.17
CA ARG A 23 -6.02 5.45 0.19
C ARG A 23 -4.81 4.53 0.27
N ILE A 24 -4.95 3.45 1.02
CA ILE A 24 -3.98 2.35 0.98
C ILE A 24 -3.81 1.94 -0.49
N PRO A 25 -2.58 1.78 -1.02
CA PRO A 25 -2.37 1.29 -2.37
C PRO A 25 -3.13 -0.01 -2.57
N GLN A 26 -3.83 -0.12 -3.70
CA GLN A 26 -4.66 -1.27 -4.00
C GLN A 26 -4.22 -1.94 -5.30
N TRP A 27 -4.40 -3.25 -5.36
CA TRP A 27 -4.05 -4.07 -6.53
C TRP A 27 -4.98 -5.28 -6.64
N ASN A 28 -5.07 -5.88 -7.82
CA ASN A 28 -5.48 -7.27 -7.92
C ASN A 28 -4.26 -8.20 -7.70
N SER A 29 -4.48 -9.50 -7.49
CA SER A 29 -3.37 -10.43 -7.20
C SER A 29 -2.32 -10.55 -8.32
N LYS A 30 -2.68 -10.27 -9.58
CA LYS A 30 -1.74 -10.27 -10.73
C LYS A 30 -0.99 -8.94 -10.89
N GLU A 31 -1.51 -7.87 -10.31
CA GLU A 31 -1.01 -6.49 -10.34
C GLU A 31 -0.27 -6.09 -9.07
N ARG A 32 -0.06 -7.04 -8.14
CA ARG A 32 0.87 -6.86 -7.03
C ARG A 32 2.21 -6.31 -7.54
N PRO A 33 2.91 -5.44 -6.79
CA PRO A 33 4.22 -4.96 -7.16
C PRO A 33 5.15 -6.12 -7.55
N LYS A 34 5.75 -6.06 -8.74
CA LYS A 34 6.59 -7.15 -9.29
C LYS A 34 7.98 -7.26 -8.65
N LYS A 35 8.43 -6.17 -8.02
CA LYS A 35 9.70 -6.10 -7.27
C LYS A 35 9.47 -5.43 -5.91
N PRO A 36 8.62 -6.04 -5.05
CA PRO A 36 8.30 -5.45 -3.75
C PRO A 36 9.54 -5.50 -2.84
N LYS A 37 9.77 -4.42 -2.09
CA LYS A 37 10.73 -4.43 -0.97
C LYS A 37 10.04 -5.02 0.25
N ARG A 38 10.79 -5.65 1.16
CA ARG A 38 10.24 -6.09 2.47
C ARG A 38 9.50 -4.92 3.12
N GLY A 39 8.28 -5.17 3.60
CA GLY A 39 7.40 -4.16 4.18
C GLY A 39 6.51 -3.42 3.18
N THR A 40 6.55 -3.74 1.88
CA THR A 40 5.52 -3.28 0.94
C THR A 40 4.16 -3.79 1.41
N PHE A 41 3.19 -2.92 1.63
CA PHE A 41 1.85 -3.27 2.10
C PHE A 41 0.77 -2.60 1.27
N GLY A 42 -0.43 -3.19 1.23
CA GLY A 42 -1.56 -2.64 0.50
C GLY A 42 -2.79 -3.54 0.54
N PHE A 43 -3.83 -3.16 -0.21
CA PHE A 43 -5.11 -3.86 -0.23
C PHE A 43 -5.31 -4.64 -1.54
N ASN A 44 -5.52 -5.95 -1.44
CA ASN A 44 -5.83 -6.76 -2.61
C ASN A 44 -7.34 -6.86 -2.81
N ILE A 45 -7.84 -6.12 -3.81
CA ILE A 45 -9.27 -6.03 -4.13
C ILE A 45 -9.86 -7.35 -4.63
N LYS A 46 -9.03 -8.25 -5.16
CA LYS A 46 -9.50 -9.53 -5.69
C LYS A 46 -9.74 -10.54 -4.56
N THR A 47 -8.88 -10.55 -3.55
CA THR A 47 -8.96 -11.46 -2.39
C THR A 47 -9.62 -10.82 -1.18
N ASN A 48 -10.03 -9.55 -1.29
CA ASN A 48 -10.61 -8.76 -0.21
C ASN A 48 -9.76 -8.81 1.07
N SER A 49 -8.44 -8.61 0.93
CA SER A 49 -7.48 -8.80 2.01
C SER A 49 -6.47 -7.67 2.11
N LEU A 50 -6.09 -7.30 3.33
CA LEU A 50 -4.92 -6.47 3.59
C LEU A 50 -3.67 -7.35 3.46
N GLU A 51 -2.71 -6.95 2.63
CA GLU A 51 -1.52 -7.76 2.31
C GLU A 51 -0.22 -7.03 2.60
N TYR A 52 0.83 -7.78 2.93
CA TYR A 52 2.20 -7.28 3.01
C TYR A 52 3.22 -8.29 2.46
N TRP A 53 4.36 -7.79 1.99
CA TRP A 53 5.49 -8.57 1.50
C TRP A 53 6.57 -8.73 2.58
N ASP A 54 6.91 -9.96 2.95
CA ASP A 54 7.92 -10.26 3.97
C ASP A 54 9.36 -10.29 3.42
N GLY A 55 9.53 -10.17 2.11
CA GLY A 55 10.81 -10.35 1.41
C GLY A 55 10.84 -11.56 0.47
N SER A 56 9.92 -12.51 0.65
CA SER A 56 9.87 -13.78 -0.07
C SER A 56 8.46 -14.20 -0.52
N ALA A 57 7.43 -13.85 0.24
CA ALA A 57 6.04 -14.18 -0.01
C ALA A 57 5.09 -13.05 0.42
N TRP A 58 3.89 -13.09 -0.16
CA TRP A 58 2.77 -12.23 0.25
C TRP A 58 1.99 -12.91 1.37
N TYR A 59 1.85 -12.21 2.49
CA TYR A 59 0.97 -12.57 3.59
C TYR A 59 -0.23 -11.62 3.59
N GLY A 60 -1.38 -12.08 4.06
CA GLY A 60 -2.54 -11.22 4.16
C GLY A 60 -3.58 -11.67 5.18
N ALA A 61 -4.34 -10.69 5.68
CA ALA A 61 -5.51 -10.89 6.50
C ALA A 61 -6.76 -10.60 5.64
N THR A 62 -7.60 -11.62 5.46
CA THR A 62 -8.88 -11.49 4.76
C THR A 62 -9.84 -10.65 5.59
N MET A 63 -10.55 -9.74 4.93
CA MET A 63 -11.64 -8.99 5.56
C MET A 63 -12.91 -9.83 5.43
N ASP A 64 -13.25 -10.56 6.48
CA ASP A 64 -14.57 -11.19 6.58
C ASP A 64 -15.61 -10.11 6.96
N THR A 65 -16.77 -10.14 6.30
CA THR A 65 -17.94 -9.39 6.76
C THR A 65 -18.50 -10.14 7.97
N ALA A 66 -18.26 -9.60 9.17
CA ALA A 66 -18.92 -10.06 10.38
C ALA A 66 -20.45 -9.93 10.28
#